data_AF-N1VNQ1-F1
#
_entry.id   AF-N1VNQ1-F1
#
_cell.length_a   1.000
_cell.length_b   1.000
_cell.length_c   1.000
_cell.angle_alpha   90.00
_cell.angle_beta   90.00
_cell.angle_gamma   90.00
#
_symmetry.space_group_name_H-M   'P 1'
#
loop_
_entity.id
_entity.type
_entity.pdbx_description
1 polymer ?
#
loop_
_entity_poly.entity_id
_entity_poly.type
_entity_poly.pdbx_seq_one_letter_code
_entity_poly.pdbx_strand_id
1 'polypeptide(L)'
;MEYIESLLEEYYELSLKLMALGGPGQDGNLYDEILSIEEEICWECSLPASAKNRQLFQFFNPKESMKTNIQNSLQTLGRARTQYQYKPEKSFFQYLETDEESRDIKNIRVPIVNGTFYEFLYPV
;
A
#
# COMPACT_ATOMS: atom_id res chain seq x y z
N MET A 1 4.09 16.22 13.20
CA MET A 1 4.24 15.86 11.77
C MET A 1 5.70 15.57 11.42
N GLU A 2 6.66 16.00 12.24
CA GLU A 2 8.10 15.68 12.12
C GLU A 2 8.40 14.17 12.05
N TYR A 3 7.62 13.32 12.72
CA TYR A 3 7.85 11.86 12.71
C TYR A 3 7.72 11.23 11.31
N ILE A 4 6.66 11.59 10.58
CA ILE A 4 6.46 11.09 9.20
C ILE A 4 7.55 11.61 8.26
N GLU A 5 8.01 12.85 8.48
CA GLU A 5 9.15 13.39 7.74
C GLU A 5 10.41 12.56 7.98
N SER A 6 10.73 12.23 9.23
CA SER A 6 11.87 11.35 9.57
C SER A 6 11.75 9.96 8.93
N LEU A 7 10.56 9.34 8.94
CA LEU A 7 10.34 8.06 8.27
C LEU A 7 10.52 8.16 6.75
N LEU A 8 10.06 9.25 6.12
CA LEU A 8 10.25 9.49 4.70
C LEU A 8 11.72 9.75 4.34
N GLU A 9 12.47 10.38 5.24
CA GLU A 9 13.91 10.57 5.09
C GLU A 9 14.65 9.23 5.10
N GLU A 10 14.37 8.38 6.09
CA GLU A 10 14.95 7.04 6.20
C GLU A 10 14.58 6.15 5.01
N TYR A 11 13.29 6.14 4.64
CA TYR A 11 12.81 5.44 3.44
C TYR A 11 13.56 5.88 2.17
N TYR A 12 13.83 7.18 2.02
CA TYR A 12 14.55 7.73 0.87
C TYR A 12 16.00 7.21 0.81
N GLU A 13 16.70 7.22 1.94
CA GLU A 13 18.09 6.74 2.02
C GLU A 13 18.21 5.24 1.75
N LEU A 14 17.33 4.43 2.36
CA LEU A 14 17.30 2.98 2.14
C LEU A 14 16.93 2.63 0.70
N SER A 15 15.96 3.36 0.11
CA SER A 15 15.57 3.18 -1.29
C SER A 15 16.71 3.48 -2.25
N LEU A 16 17.50 4.52 -2.01
CA LEU A 16 18.71 4.81 -2.78
C LEU A 16 19.74 3.69 -2.67
N LYS A 17 19.96 3.19 -1.45
CA LYS A 17 20.90 2.09 -1.19
C LYS A 17 20.47 0.82 -1.91
N LEU A 18 19.19 0.46 -1.84
CA LEU A 18 18.64 -0.72 -2.53
C LEU A 18 18.75 -0.57 -4.06
N MET A 19 18.48 0.63 -4.58
CA MET A 19 18.62 0.92 -6.01
C MET A 19 20.08 0.78 -6.47
N ALA A 20 21.04 1.27 -5.68
CA ALA A 20 22.47 1.13 -5.96
C ALA A 20 22.94 -0.33 -5.95
N LEU A 21 22.31 -1.19 -5.13
CA LEU A 21 22.59 -2.62 -5.05
C LEU A 21 21.98 -3.44 -6.20
N GLY A 22 21.12 -2.83 -7.05
CA GLY A 22 20.47 -3.52 -8.17
C GLY A 22 19.04 -3.99 -7.88
N GLY A 23 18.44 -3.53 -6.79
CA GLY A 23 17.02 -3.71 -6.48
C GLY A 23 16.69 -4.83 -5.49
N PRO A 24 15.39 -5.14 -5.31
CA PRO A 24 14.88 -6.01 -4.24
C PRO A 24 15.44 -7.44 -4.24
N GLY A 25 15.85 -7.93 -5.42
CA GLY A 25 16.39 -9.29 -5.56
C GLY A 25 17.84 -9.45 -5.09
N GLN A 26 18.53 -8.35 -4.77
CA GLN A 26 19.95 -8.36 -4.40
C GLN A 26 20.17 -8.28 -2.89
N ASP A 27 19.26 -7.61 -2.17
CA ASP A 27 19.28 -7.52 -0.71
C ASP A 27 17.84 -7.57 -0.17
N GLY A 28 17.40 -8.78 0.17
CA GLY A 28 16.06 -9.03 0.70
C GLY A 28 15.84 -8.43 2.09
N ASN A 29 16.88 -8.40 2.94
CA ASN A 29 16.76 -7.83 4.27
C ASN A 29 16.53 -6.31 4.20
N LEU A 30 17.26 -5.63 3.30
CA LEU A 30 17.08 -4.20 3.06
C LEU A 30 15.70 -3.91 2.45
N TYR A 31 15.19 -4.81 1.60
CA TYR A 31 13.85 -4.67 1.05
C TYR A 31 12.77 -4.83 2.14
N ASP A 32 12.91 -5.80 3.03
CA ASP A 32 11.98 -6.01 4.15
C ASP A 32 11.99 -4.84 5.15
N GLU A 33 13.16 -4.22 5.36
CA GLU A 33 13.30 -2.99 6.15
C GLU A 33 12.52 -1.83 5.52
N ILE A 34 12.68 -1.62 4.21
CA ILE A 34 11.91 -0.60 3.47
C ILE A 34 10.41 -0.85 3.57
N LEU A 35 9.96 -2.10 3.41
CA LEU A 35 8.54 -2.45 3.55
C LEU A 35 8.01 -2.16 4.96
N SER A 36 8.83 -2.37 5.99
CA SER A 36 8.44 -2.08 7.37
C SER A 36 8.20 -0.58 7.58
N ILE A 37 9.05 0.28 7.01
CA ILE A 37 8.88 1.73 7.05
C ILE A 37 7.62 2.16 6.26
N GLU A 38 7.36 1.57 5.10
CA GLU A 38 6.15 1.85 4.32
C GLU A 38 4.87 1.55 5.13
N GLU A 39 4.86 0.43 5.87
CA GLU A 39 3.76 0.04 6.74
C GLU A 39 3.56 1.04 7.88
N GLU A 40 4.65 1.49 8.50
CA GLU A 40 4.62 2.47 9.58
C GLU A 40 4.10 3.84 9.11
N ILE A 41 4.55 4.32 7.95
CA ILE A 41 4.03 5.55 7.34
C ILE A 41 2.53 5.44 7.06
N CYS A 42 2.06 4.28 6.58
CA CYS A 42 0.64 4.04 6.36
C CYS A 42 -0.15 4.13 7.67
N TRP A 43 0.34 3.49 8.73
CA TRP A 43 -0.29 3.52 10.06
C TRP A 43 -0.40 4.94 10.61
N GLU A 44 0.68 5.71 10.57
CA GLU A 44 0.71 7.11 11.01
C GLU A 44 -0.26 7.99 10.20
N CYS A 45 -0.48 7.66 8.93
CA CYS A 45 -1.43 8.37 8.07
C CYS A 45 -2.87 7.86 8.18
N SER A 46 -3.15 6.89 9.07
CA SER A 46 -4.44 6.21 9.18
C SER A 46 -4.90 5.58 7.85
N LEU A 47 -3.94 5.11 7.06
CA LEU A 47 -4.15 4.42 5.80
C LEU A 47 -3.95 2.92 6.02
N PRO A 48 -4.78 2.06 5.40
CA PRO A 48 -4.51 0.63 5.42
C PRO A 48 -3.20 0.36 4.68
N ALA A 49 -2.34 -0.50 5.23
CA ALA A 49 -1.06 -0.89 4.64
C ALA A 49 -1.23 -1.84 3.43
N SER A 50 -2.12 -1.50 2.49
CA SER A 50 -2.34 -2.23 1.25
C SER A 50 -1.22 -1.93 0.25
N ALA A 51 -0.98 -2.84 -0.70
CA ALA A 51 -0.02 -2.61 -1.78
C ALA A 51 -0.27 -1.27 -2.52
N LYS A 52 -1.54 -0.88 -2.68
CA LYS A 52 -1.95 0.38 -3.31
C LYS A 52 -1.51 1.61 -2.51
N ASN A 53 -1.63 1.57 -1.19
CA ASN A 53 -1.23 2.69 -0.34
C ASN A 53 0.28 2.74 -0.14
N ARG A 54 0.94 1.59 -0.07
CA ARG A 54 2.41 1.51 -0.07
C ARG A 54 3.03 2.10 -1.35
N GLN A 55 2.36 1.95 -2.49
CA GLN A 55 2.76 2.60 -3.75
C GLN A 55 2.71 4.13 -3.71
N LEU A 56 2.05 4.76 -2.72
CA LEU A 56 1.96 6.23 -2.62
C LEU A 56 3.32 6.87 -2.32
N PHE A 57 4.31 6.11 -1.84
CA PHE A 57 5.66 6.57 -1.53
C PHE A 57 6.68 6.18 -2.62
N GLN A 58 6.26 5.42 -3.63
CA GLN A 58 7.11 4.98 -4.74
C GLN A 58 7.37 6.07 -5.78
N PHE A 59 6.84 7.29 -5.59
CA PHE A 59 7.15 8.47 -6.41
C PHE A 59 8.54 9.06 -6.14
N PHE A 60 9.42 8.27 -5.53
CA PHE A 60 10.83 8.55 -5.40
C PHE A 60 11.45 8.79 -6.79
N ASN A 61 11.88 10.03 -7.03
CA ASN A 61 12.66 10.40 -8.20
C ASN A 61 14.12 10.64 -7.77
N PRO A 62 15.07 9.75 -8.14
CA PRO A 62 16.48 9.90 -7.77
C PRO A 62 17.16 11.13 -8.40
N LYS A 63 16.50 11.79 -9.35
CA LYS A 63 17.00 13.02 -9.99
C LYS A 63 16.59 14.29 -9.25
N GLU A 64 15.67 14.18 -8.29
CA GLU A 64 15.19 15.31 -7.49
C GLU A 64 15.85 15.33 -6.11
N SER A 65 15.81 16.48 -5.44
CA SER A 65 16.33 16.57 -4.08
C SER A 65 15.47 15.75 -3.11
N MET A 66 16.09 15.22 -2.07
CA MET A 66 15.41 14.51 -0.97
C MET A 66 14.24 15.33 -0.41
N LYS A 67 14.47 16.62 -0.14
CA LYS A 67 13.44 17.55 0.35
C LYS A 67 12.23 17.65 -0.60
N THR A 68 12.47 17.68 -1.91
CA THR A 68 11.39 17.73 -2.91
C THR A 68 10.58 16.42 -2.91
N ASN A 69 11.26 15.28 -2.86
CA ASN A 69 10.60 13.97 -2.78
C ASN A 69 9.75 13.82 -1.51
N ILE A 70 10.26 14.29 -0.37
CA ILE A 70 9.53 14.26 0.91
C ILE A 70 8.29 15.15 0.83
N GLN A 71 8.42 16.39 0.33
CA GLN A 71 7.27 17.29 0.18
C GLN A 71 6.18 16.73 -0.74
N ASN A 72 6.58 16.13 -1.87
CA ASN A 72 5.64 15.47 -2.78
C ASN A 72 4.94 14.28 -2.12
N SER A 73 5.67 13.50 -1.34
CA SER A 73 5.14 12.34 -0.61
C SER A 73 4.14 12.78 0.47
N LEU A 74 4.47 13.80 1.26
CA LEU A 74 3.55 14.38 2.24
C LEU A 74 2.27 14.92 1.60
N GLN A 75 2.37 15.59 0.45
CA GLN A 75 1.20 16.08 -0.26
C GLN A 75 0.30 14.93 -0.75
N THR A 76 0.93 13.88 -1.29
CA THR A 76 0.24 12.68 -1.77
C THR A 76 -0.45 11.95 -0.62
N LEU A 77 0.25 11.79 0.50
CA LEU A 77 -0.27 11.23 1.75
C LEU A 77 -1.45 12.01 2.30
N GLY A 78 -1.35 13.34 2.35
CA GLY A 78 -2.43 14.21 2.80
C GLY A 78 -3.69 14.04 1.94
N ARG A 79 -3.52 13.95 0.60
CA ARG A 79 -4.64 13.69 -0.33
C ARG A 79 -5.24 12.30 -0.12
N ALA A 80 -4.41 11.27 0.00
CA ALA A 80 -4.86 9.90 0.21
C ALA A 80 -5.62 9.74 1.53
N ARG A 81 -5.09 10.31 2.62
CA ARG A 81 -5.75 10.36 3.93
C ARG A 81 -7.11 11.04 3.83
N THR A 82 -7.17 12.21 3.19
CA THR A 82 -8.43 12.95 2.99
C THR A 82 -9.42 12.10 2.21
N GLN A 83 -9.00 11.49 1.10
CA GLN A 83 -9.84 10.64 0.28
C GLN A 83 -10.37 9.43 1.07
N TYR A 84 -9.51 8.77 1.84
CA TYR A 84 -9.89 7.62 2.66
C TYR A 84 -10.87 8.01 3.78
N GLN A 85 -10.73 9.19 4.37
CA GLN A 85 -11.66 9.67 5.40
C GLN A 85 -13.07 9.96 4.86
N TYR A 86 -13.18 10.53 3.65
CA TYR A 86 -14.49 10.88 3.05
C TYR A 86 -15.12 9.74 2.25
N LYS A 87 -14.31 8.83 1.71
CA LYS A 87 -14.75 7.67 0.95
C LYS A 87 -13.82 6.50 1.26
N PRO A 88 -13.94 5.89 2.45
CA PRO A 88 -13.14 4.72 2.78
C PRO A 88 -13.39 3.66 1.71
N GLU A 89 -12.32 3.04 1.22
CA GLU A 89 -12.45 1.89 0.33
C GLU A 89 -13.26 0.82 1.08
N LYS A 90 -14.31 0.32 0.44
CA LYS A 90 -15.16 -0.72 1.02
C LYS A 90 -14.27 -1.86 1.49
N SER A 91 -14.46 -2.28 2.74
CA SER A 91 -13.80 -3.50 3.21
C SER A 91 -14.27 -4.68 2.35
N PHE A 92 -13.46 -5.75 2.29
CA PHE A 92 -13.84 -6.97 1.59
C PHE A 92 -15.21 -7.51 2.06
N PHE A 93 -15.51 -7.38 3.36
CA PHE A 93 -16.82 -7.72 3.93
C PHE A 93 -17.96 -6.85 3.37
N GLN A 94 -17.77 -5.53 3.26
CA GLN A 94 -18.77 -4.65 2.66
C GLN A 94 -18.96 -4.89 1.17
N TYR A 95 -17.96 -5.43 0.46
CA TYR A 95 -18.12 -5.87 -0.92
C TYR A 95 -19.04 -7.10 -0.99
N LEU A 96 -18.78 -8.10 -0.13
CA LEU A 96 -19.61 -9.31 0.00
C LEU A 96 -21.06 -8.99 0.41
N GLU A 97 -21.26 -8.06 1.33
CA GLU A 97 -22.60 -7.63 1.77
C GLU A 97 -23.37 -6.88 0.67
N THR A 98 -22.70 -6.14 -0.23
CA THR A 98 -23.41 -5.52 -1.36
C THR A 98 -23.92 -6.53 -2.40
N ASP A 99 -23.34 -7.73 -2.47
CA ASP A 99 -23.78 -8.78 -3.39
C ASP A 99 -25.00 -9.55 -2.86
N GLU A 100 -25.30 -9.48 -1.56
CA GLU A 100 -26.47 -10.17 -0.97
C GLU A 100 -27.81 -9.48 -1.26
N GLU A 101 -27.83 -8.18 -1.57
CA GLU A 101 -29.07 -7.46 -1.89
C GLU A 101 -29.51 -7.59 -3.36
N SER A 102 -28.63 -8.04 -4.26
CA SER A 102 -28.98 -8.37 -5.65
C SER A 102 -29.17 -9.87 -5.82
N ARG A 103 -30.44 -10.28 -5.73
CA ARG A 103 -30.94 -11.66 -5.94
C ARG A 103 -30.28 -12.40 -7.11
N ASP A 104 -30.30 -13.72 -6.95
CA ASP A 104 -29.93 -14.80 -7.87
C ASP A 104 -28.48 -15.23 -7.81
N ILE A 105 -28.30 -16.44 -7.27
CA ILE A 105 -27.10 -17.27 -7.30
C ILE A 105 -26.65 -17.42 -8.76
N LYS A 106 -25.89 -16.46 -9.26
CA LYS A 106 -25.13 -16.58 -10.49
C LYS A 106 -23.69 -16.68 -10.08
N ASN A 107 -23.21 -17.92 -10.02
CA ASN A 107 -21.81 -18.34 -10.07
C ASN A 107 -20.84 -17.15 -10.09
N ILE A 108 -20.43 -16.71 -8.90
CA ILE A 108 -19.43 -15.67 -8.74
C ILE A 108 -18.11 -16.28 -9.24
N ARG A 109 -17.78 -16.03 -10.51
CA ARG A 109 -16.45 -16.30 -11.05
C ARG A 109 -15.59 -15.09 -10.73
N VAL A 110 -14.84 -15.19 -9.64
CA VAL A 110 -13.81 -14.23 -9.28
C VAL A 110 -12.72 -14.25 -10.37
N PRO A 111 -12.33 -13.12 -10.97
CA PRO A 111 -11.26 -13.10 -11.95
C PRO A 111 -9.91 -13.42 -11.27
N ILE A 112 -9.20 -14.35 -11.89
CA ILE A 112 -8.05 -15.05 -11.31
C ILE A 112 -6.75 -14.39 -11.78
N VAL A 113 -5.82 -14.18 -10.86
CA VAL A 113 -4.39 -14.09 -11.18
C VAL A 113 -3.80 -15.43 -10.76
N ASN A 114 -3.51 -16.33 -11.71
CA ASN A 114 -2.79 -17.62 -11.55
C ASN A 114 -3.54 -18.90 -11.09
N GLY A 115 -4.74 -19.16 -11.62
CA GLY A 115 -5.27 -20.50 -11.88
C GLY A 115 -5.55 -21.49 -10.73
N THR A 116 -5.51 -21.11 -9.45
CA THR A 116 -5.72 -22.06 -8.32
C THR A 116 -7.04 -21.77 -7.58
N PHE A 117 -7.90 -22.79 -7.44
CA PHE A 117 -9.18 -22.70 -6.74
C PHE A 117 -9.02 -23.12 -5.27
N TYR A 118 -9.52 -22.33 -4.32
CA TYR A 118 -9.79 -22.77 -2.95
C TYR A 118 -11.29 -22.77 -2.73
N GLU A 119 -11.87 -23.97 -2.62
CA GLU A 119 -13.26 -24.19 -2.21
C GLU A 119 -13.30 -24.13 -0.68
N PHE A 120 -13.72 -23.00 -0.10
CA PHE A 120 -13.98 -22.92 1.33
C PHE A 120 -15.40 -23.42 1.61
N LEU A 121 -15.50 -24.72 1.93
CA LEU A 121 -16.72 -25.29 2.50
C LEU A 121 -16.75 -24.95 4.01
N TYR A 122 -17.56 -23.97 4.38
CA TYR A 122 -17.93 -23.80 5.79
C TYR A 122 -19.09 -24.75 6.12
N PRO A 123 -18.98 -25.61 7.14
CA PRO A 123 -20.11 -26.37 7.64
C PRO A 123 -21.09 -25.42 8.34
N VAL A 124 -22.37 -25.59 8.02
CA VAL A 124 -23.53 -24.89 8.59
C VAL A 124 -23.74 -25.27 10.06
#